data_AF-A0A1N6M5Q9-F1
#
_entry.id   AF-A0A1N6M5Q9-F1
#
_cell.length_a   1.000
_cell.length_b   1.000
_cell.length_c   1.000
_cell.angle_alpha   90.00
_cell.angle_beta   90.00
_cell.angle_gamma   90.00
#
_symmetry.space_group_name_H-M   'P 1'
#
loop_
_entity.id
_entity.type
_entity.pdbx_description
1 polymer ?
#
loop_
_entity_poly.entity_id
_entity_poly.type
_entity_poly.pdbx_seq_one_letter_code
_entity_poly.pdbx_strand_id
1 'polypeptide(L)'
;MNEQMAYHYSFESGLFVGVSTVFIEHGYENPIKPQCSTFTPLPEFNSATQRCRYISDRDNWNVEIITDPVTAYNKKTQQKKLFDDESLITDEYTLLEPDTEFDVWEDKTELWVTDTNAQKQFNANAEYQWVVSELDYVDVQLKYHATGDTKRQQLTVDDWNAYAIALRDYTTVENGLVVVLESERPTRPNKQDA
;
A
#
# COMPACT_ATOMS: atom_id res chain seq x y z
N MET A 1 35.00 -47.31 -15.39
CA MET A 1 34.78 -46.77 -14.03
C MET A 1 33.30 -46.83 -13.78
N ASN A 2 32.85 -47.37 -12.65
CA ASN A 2 31.44 -47.27 -12.28
C ASN A 2 31.19 -45.84 -11.80
N GLU A 3 30.33 -45.14 -12.52
CA GLU A 3 29.94 -43.76 -12.26
C GLU A 3 28.56 -43.77 -11.60
N GLN A 4 28.37 -42.94 -10.59
CA GLN A 4 27.08 -42.77 -9.91
C GLN A 4 26.73 -41.29 -9.84
N MET A 5 25.45 -40.95 -10.03
CA MET A 5 24.98 -39.57 -9.92
C MET A 5 24.61 -39.26 -8.47
N ALA A 6 25.17 -38.17 -7.94
CA ALA A 6 24.79 -37.56 -6.68
C ALA A 6 23.91 -36.33 -6.95
N TYR A 7 22.79 -36.23 -6.25
CA TYR A 7 21.85 -35.12 -6.30
C TYR A 7 22.00 -34.29 -5.03
N HIS A 8 22.36 -33.03 -5.18
CA HIS A 8 22.67 -32.12 -4.09
C HIS A 8 21.45 -31.32 -3.67
N TYR A 9 21.34 -31.07 -2.37
CA TYR A 9 20.31 -30.23 -1.78
C TYR A 9 20.91 -29.18 -0.83
N SER A 10 20.22 -28.06 -0.67
CA SER A 10 20.58 -27.03 0.31
C SER A 10 20.45 -27.57 1.73
N PHE A 11 21.46 -27.32 2.58
CA PHE A 11 21.41 -27.69 3.99
C PHE A 11 20.27 -26.98 4.75
N GLU A 12 19.99 -25.72 4.40
CA GLU A 12 19.01 -24.90 5.12
C GLU A 12 17.58 -25.22 4.72
N SER A 13 17.33 -25.43 3.42
CA SER A 13 15.98 -25.59 2.88
C SER A 13 15.66 -27.01 2.43
N GLY A 14 16.66 -27.87 2.24
CA GLY A 14 16.49 -29.19 1.62
C GLY A 14 16.17 -29.11 0.12
N LEU A 15 16.15 -27.93 -0.50
CA LEU A 15 15.82 -27.79 -1.92
C LEU A 15 16.94 -28.31 -2.81
N PHE A 16 16.59 -28.99 -3.89
CA PHE A 16 17.53 -29.42 -4.92
C PHE A 16 18.32 -28.23 -5.48
N VAL A 17 19.65 -28.37 -5.55
CA VAL A 17 20.55 -27.30 -6.04
C VAL A 17 21.42 -27.73 -7.21
N GLY A 18 21.59 -29.03 -7.47
CA GLY A 18 22.39 -29.49 -8.60
C GLY A 18 22.76 -30.96 -8.56
N VAL A 19 23.49 -31.41 -9.58
CA VAL A 19 23.96 -32.80 -9.72
C VAL A 19 25.46 -32.85 -9.90
N SER A 20 26.09 -33.92 -9.43
CA SER A 20 27.49 -34.23 -9.75
C SER A 20 27.68 -35.72 -9.99
N THR A 21 28.64 -36.08 -10.83
CA THR A 21 29.09 -37.46 -10.96
C THR A 21 30.09 -37.78 -9.85
N VAL A 22 29.93 -38.94 -9.20
CA VAL A 22 30.88 -39.48 -8.23
C VAL A 22 31.48 -40.78 -8.72
N PHE A 23 32.72 -41.04 -8.32
CA PHE A 23 33.51 -42.18 -8.75
C PHE A 23 33.89 -43.04 -7.54
N ILE A 24 34.13 -44.34 -7.78
CA ILE A 24 34.72 -45.21 -6.78
C ILE A 24 36.21 -44.88 -6.65
N GLU A 25 36.61 -44.36 -5.50
CA GLU A 25 38.02 -44.10 -5.19
C GLU A 25 38.79 -45.40 -4.90
N HIS A 26 40.09 -45.39 -5.20
CA HIS A 26 40.95 -46.55 -4.98
C HIS A 26 40.93 -46.96 -3.49
N GLY A 27 40.55 -48.22 -3.23
CA GLY A 27 40.44 -48.77 -1.87
C GLY A 27 39.03 -48.75 -1.28
N TYR A 28 38.03 -48.24 -2.00
CA TYR A 28 36.62 -48.28 -1.60
C TYR A 28 35.81 -49.24 -2.48
N GLU A 29 34.83 -49.92 -1.88
CA GLU A 29 33.89 -50.80 -2.61
C GLU A 29 32.72 -50.02 -3.22
N ASN A 30 32.38 -48.86 -2.64
CA ASN A 30 31.26 -48.01 -3.06
C ASN A 30 31.69 -46.54 -3.15
N PRO A 31 31.03 -45.72 -3.99
CA PRO A 31 31.29 -44.28 -4.05
C PRO A 31 31.05 -43.61 -2.69
N ILE A 32 31.92 -42.66 -2.35
CA ILE A 32 31.74 -41.82 -1.16
C ILE A 32 30.63 -40.82 -1.46
N LYS A 33 29.59 -40.80 -0.62
CA LYS A 33 28.47 -39.86 -0.77
C LYS A 33 28.89 -38.45 -0.34
N PRO A 34 28.81 -37.43 -1.22
CA PRO A 34 29.08 -36.04 -0.84
C PRO A 34 28.14 -35.55 0.28
N GLN A 35 28.58 -34.55 1.02
CA GLN A 35 27.74 -33.88 2.01
C GLN A 35 26.52 -33.24 1.33
N CYS A 36 25.38 -33.24 2.02
CA CYS A 36 24.12 -32.69 1.53
C CYS A 36 23.72 -33.23 0.14
N SER A 37 23.92 -34.53 -0.06
CA SER A 37 23.55 -35.21 -1.29
C SER A 37 22.85 -36.54 -1.05
N THR A 38 22.11 -37.01 -2.05
CA THR A 38 21.54 -38.35 -2.11
C THR A 38 21.85 -39.01 -3.46
N PHE A 39 21.83 -40.34 -3.48
CA PHE A 39 21.83 -41.12 -4.72
C PHE A 39 20.42 -41.44 -5.22
N THR A 40 19.40 -41.05 -4.46
CA THR A 40 18.00 -41.17 -4.85
C THR A 40 17.72 -40.22 -6.01
N PRO A 41 17.33 -40.74 -7.19
CA PRO A 41 17.10 -39.92 -8.36
C PRO A 41 15.95 -38.94 -8.13
N LEU A 42 16.06 -37.76 -8.77
CA LEU A 42 14.96 -36.82 -8.78
C LEU A 42 13.72 -37.44 -9.45
N PRO A 43 12.51 -37.19 -8.92
CA PRO A 43 11.28 -37.48 -9.63
C PRO A 43 11.17 -36.57 -10.85
N GLU A 44 10.27 -36.91 -11.77
CA GLU A 44 9.89 -36.01 -12.85
C GLU A 44 9.18 -34.78 -12.26
N PHE A 45 9.65 -33.58 -12.61
CA PHE A 45 9.06 -32.31 -12.19
C PHE A 45 9.29 -31.25 -13.26
N ASN A 46 8.44 -30.23 -13.28
CA ASN A 46 8.61 -29.07 -14.13
C ASN A 46 9.35 -27.96 -13.36
N SER A 47 10.63 -27.75 -13.65
CA SER A 47 11.43 -26.74 -12.95
C SER A 47 10.95 -25.29 -13.14
N ALA A 48 10.03 -25.01 -14.06
CA ALA A 48 9.41 -23.70 -14.22
C ALA A 48 8.29 -23.44 -13.19
N THR A 49 7.60 -24.47 -12.72
CA THR A 49 6.44 -24.35 -11.81
C THR A 49 6.59 -25.14 -10.52
N GLN A 50 7.65 -25.92 -10.39
CA GLN A 50 7.87 -26.85 -9.30
C GLN A 50 9.33 -26.87 -8.86
N ARG A 51 9.54 -27.23 -7.59
CA ARG A 51 10.84 -27.45 -6.98
C ARG A 51 10.84 -28.75 -6.20
N CYS A 52 12.00 -29.41 -6.09
CA CYS A 52 12.14 -30.64 -5.33
C CYS A 52 12.80 -30.36 -3.98
N ARG A 53 12.17 -30.81 -2.89
CA ARG A 53 12.72 -30.79 -1.53
C ARG A 53 13.07 -32.20 -1.07
N TYR A 54 14.31 -32.41 -0.65
CA TYR A 54 14.75 -33.70 -0.12
C TYR A 54 14.26 -33.91 1.32
N ILE A 55 13.68 -35.07 1.59
CA ILE A 55 13.18 -35.51 2.90
C ILE A 55 14.13 -36.58 3.45
N SER A 56 15.06 -36.16 4.31
CA SER A 56 16.15 -37.01 4.82
C SER A 56 15.67 -38.28 5.51
N ASP A 57 14.56 -38.20 6.25
CA ASP A 57 14.05 -39.30 7.08
C ASP A 57 13.53 -40.47 6.24
N ARG A 58 13.17 -40.21 4.98
CA ARG A 58 12.56 -41.19 4.07
C ARG A 58 13.41 -41.46 2.83
N ASP A 59 14.56 -40.81 2.71
CA ASP A 59 15.42 -40.81 1.52
C ASP A 59 14.61 -40.64 0.23
N ASN A 60 13.85 -39.54 0.16
CA ASN A 60 12.96 -39.27 -0.97
C ASN A 60 12.84 -37.77 -1.25
N TRP A 61 12.39 -37.43 -2.45
CA TRP A 61 12.08 -36.07 -2.88
C TRP A 61 10.57 -35.80 -2.81
N ASN A 62 10.21 -34.64 -2.27
CA ASN A 62 8.88 -34.05 -2.37
C ASN A 62 8.87 -32.99 -3.48
N VAL A 63 7.89 -33.05 -4.38
CA VAL A 63 7.70 -32.04 -5.43
C VAL A 63 6.72 -30.99 -4.93
N GLU A 64 7.19 -29.77 -4.80
CA GLU A 64 6.41 -28.60 -4.35
C GLU A 64 6.14 -27.69 -5.53
N ILE A 65 4.95 -27.07 -5.58
CA ILE A 65 4.66 -25.99 -6.53
C ILE A 65 5.45 -24.75 -6.08
N ILE A 66 6.08 -24.07 -7.03
CA ILE A 66 6.67 -22.75 -6.79
C ILE A 66 5.49 -21.77 -6.77
N THR A 67 5.24 -21.17 -5.61
CA THR A 67 4.24 -20.13 -5.45
C THR A 67 4.96 -18.80 -5.28
N ASP A 68 4.55 -17.80 -6.04
CA ASP A 68 5.03 -16.44 -5.88
C ASP A 68 4.11 -15.70 -4.91
N PRO A 69 4.65 -15.03 -3.89
CA PRO A 69 3.82 -14.30 -2.97
C PRO A 69 3.14 -13.13 -3.68
N VAL A 70 1.82 -13.03 -3.50
CA VAL A 70 0.97 -12.02 -4.15
C VAL A 70 0.37 -11.09 -3.10
N THR A 71 0.24 -9.81 -3.45
CA THR A 71 -0.43 -8.83 -2.58
C THR A 71 -1.87 -8.64 -3.07
N ALA A 72 -2.82 -8.76 -2.15
CA ALA A 72 -4.23 -8.53 -2.42
C ALA A 72 -4.81 -7.51 -1.44
N TYR A 73 -5.91 -6.88 -1.83
CA TYR A 73 -6.57 -5.78 -1.13
C TYR A 73 -7.94 -6.23 -0.62
N ASN A 74 -8.23 -5.96 0.65
CA ASN A 74 -9.52 -6.31 1.24
C ASN A 74 -10.64 -5.42 0.63
N LYS A 75 -11.67 -6.04 0.05
CA LYS A 75 -12.77 -5.35 -0.66
C LYS A 75 -13.54 -4.34 0.21
N LYS A 76 -13.51 -4.47 1.54
CA LYS A 76 -14.23 -3.59 2.47
C LYS A 76 -13.37 -2.48 3.09
N THR A 77 -12.10 -2.79 3.36
CA THR A 77 -11.22 -1.93 4.16
C THR A 77 -10.02 -1.39 3.39
N GLN A 78 -9.83 -1.82 2.14
CA GLN A 78 -8.68 -1.53 1.28
C GLN A 78 -7.33 -1.98 1.85
N GLN A 79 -7.30 -2.65 3.00
CA GLN A 79 -6.06 -3.09 3.62
C GLN A 79 -5.37 -4.16 2.77
N LYS A 80 -4.09 -3.94 2.49
CA LYS A 80 -3.23 -4.89 1.79
C LYS A 80 -2.86 -6.09 2.67
N LYS A 81 -2.79 -7.27 2.07
CA LYS A 81 -2.31 -8.51 2.69
C LYS A 81 -1.47 -9.29 1.69
N LEU A 82 -0.33 -9.80 2.16
CA LEU A 82 0.52 -10.71 1.39
C LEU A 82 0.00 -12.14 1.57
N PHE A 83 -0.18 -12.85 0.46
CA PHE A 83 -0.51 -14.26 0.41
C PHE A 83 0.66 -15.01 -0.22
N ASP A 84 0.95 -16.21 0.26
CA ASP A 84 2.05 -17.03 -0.29
C ASP A 84 1.74 -17.54 -1.70
N ASP A 85 0.46 -17.50 -2.11
CA ASP A 85 -0.05 -17.96 -3.40
C ASP A 85 -1.41 -17.32 -3.73
N GLU A 86 -1.71 -17.15 -5.02
CA GLU A 86 -2.99 -16.60 -5.50
C GLU A 86 -4.20 -17.48 -5.12
N SER A 87 -4.04 -18.80 -5.08
CA SER A 87 -5.12 -19.72 -4.69
C SER A 87 -5.55 -19.60 -3.21
N LEU A 88 -4.74 -18.93 -2.39
CA LEU A 88 -5.05 -18.65 -0.99
C LEU A 88 -5.88 -17.36 -0.82
N ILE A 89 -6.08 -16.59 -1.89
CA ILE A 89 -6.91 -15.38 -1.88
C ILE A 89 -8.38 -15.80 -1.77
N THR A 90 -8.98 -15.42 -0.66
CA THR A 90 -10.42 -15.60 -0.44
C THR A 90 -11.22 -14.52 -1.16
N ASP A 91 -12.51 -14.76 -1.39
CA ASP A 91 -13.43 -13.80 -2.02
C ASP A 91 -13.53 -12.44 -1.29
N GLU A 92 -13.09 -12.32 -0.04
CA GLU A 92 -13.01 -11.02 0.64
C GLU A 92 -11.92 -10.07 0.10
N TYR A 93 -11.06 -10.57 -0.79
CA TYR A 93 -9.90 -9.87 -1.32
C TYR A 93 -9.94 -9.81 -2.85
N THR A 94 -9.23 -8.83 -3.40
CA THR A 94 -9.02 -8.65 -4.84
C THR A 94 -7.55 -8.35 -5.12
N LEU A 95 -7.04 -8.75 -6.29
CA LEU A 95 -5.71 -8.36 -6.75
C LEU A 95 -5.68 -6.94 -7.31
N LEU A 96 -6.84 -6.33 -7.55
CA LEU A 96 -6.94 -4.96 -8.02
C LEU A 96 -6.64 -4.00 -6.88
N GLU A 97 -5.72 -3.09 -7.09
CA GLU A 97 -5.40 -2.00 -6.16
C GLU A 97 -6.46 -0.89 -6.29
N PRO A 98 -6.97 -0.33 -5.17
CA PRO A 98 -7.77 0.88 -5.22
C PRO A 98 -6.89 2.07 -5.64
N ASP A 99 -7.42 2.96 -6.48
CA ASP A 99 -6.73 4.16 -6.94
C ASP A 99 -6.74 5.27 -5.87
N THR A 100 -7.81 5.34 -5.09
CA THR A 100 -8.01 6.38 -4.05
C THR A 100 -8.55 5.80 -2.75
N GLU A 101 -8.35 6.52 -1.64
CA GLU A 101 -8.94 6.15 -0.34
C GLU A 101 -10.48 6.17 -0.33
N PHE A 102 -11.10 6.82 -1.32
CA PHE A 102 -12.56 6.92 -1.48
C PHE A 102 -13.14 5.78 -2.32
N ASP A 103 -12.31 4.85 -2.80
CA ASP A 103 -12.79 3.76 -3.64
C ASP A 103 -13.52 2.69 -2.83
N VAL A 104 -14.69 2.31 -3.30
CA VAL A 104 -15.53 1.28 -2.70
C VAL A 104 -15.66 0.14 -3.70
N TRP A 105 -15.50 -1.10 -3.23
CA TRP A 105 -15.66 -2.27 -4.10
C TRP A 105 -17.13 -2.43 -4.51
N GLU A 106 -17.40 -2.53 -5.81
CA GLU A 106 -18.74 -2.78 -6.32
C GLU A 106 -18.89 -4.23 -6.83
N ASP A 107 -19.65 -5.04 -6.09
CA ASP A 107 -19.82 -6.48 -6.35
C ASP A 107 -20.41 -6.79 -7.74
N LYS A 108 -21.13 -5.86 -8.36
CA LYS A 108 -21.75 -6.07 -9.69
C LYS A 108 -20.76 -5.92 -10.85
N THR A 109 -19.81 -4.99 -10.70
CA THR A 109 -18.82 -4.67 -11.72
C THR A 109 -17.49 -5.35 -11.43
N GLU A 110 -17.30 -5.88 -10.20
CA GLU A 110 -16.05 -6.46 -9.69
C GLU A 110 -14.88 -5.48 -9.84
N LEU A 111 -15.16 -4.20 -9.62
CA LEU A 111 -14.19 -3.11 -9.73
C LEU A 111 -14.31 -2.16 -8.54
N TRP A 112 -13.20 -1.47 -8.28
CA TRP A 112 -13.19 -0.30 -7.41
C TRP A 112 -13.94 0.86 -8.08
N VAL A 113 -14.84 1.49 -7.34
CA VAL A 113 -15.59 2.67 -7.79
C VAL A 113 -15.43 3.77 -6.76
N THR A 114 -14.95 4.94 -7.19
CA THR A 114 -14.77 6.10 -6.32
C THR A 114 -16.10 6.62 -5.78
N ASP A 115 -16.25 6.67 -4.45
CA ASP A 115 -17.35 7.38 -3.81
C ASP A 115 -17.15 8.90 -3.95
N THR A 116 -17.71 9.44 -5.03
CA THR A 116 -17.61 10.87 -5.35
C THR A 116 -18.23 11.76 -4.28
N ASN A 117 -19.19 11.27 -3.48
CA ASN A 117 -19.80 12.06 -2.41
C ASN A 117 -18.87 12.12 -1.20
N ALA A 118 -18.28 10.98 -0.80
CA ALA A 118 -17.28 10.95 0.26
C ALA A 118 -16.07 11.83 -0.08
N GLN A 119 -15.58 11.74 -1.31
CA GLN A 119 -14.47 12.58 -1.79
C GLN A 119 -14.83 14.08 -1.77
N LYS A 120 -16.01 14.46 -2.27
CA LYS A 120 -16.48 15.86 -2.22
C LYS A 120 -16.61 16.35 -0.78
N GLN A 121 -17.13 15.53 0.12
CA GLN A 121 -17.29 15.91 1.53
C GLN A 121 -15.94 16.09 2.23
N PHE A 122 -14.97 15.21 1.94
CA PHE A 122 -13.60 15.34 2.44
C PHE A 122 -12.98 16.68 2.01
N ASN A 123 -13.09 17.01 0.71
CA ASN A 123 -12.60 18.28 0.17
C ASN A 123 -13.31 19.48 0.79
N ALA A 124 -14.63 19.44 0.91
CA ALA A 124 -15.41 20.50 1.54
C ALA A 124 -14.98 20.74 2.99
N ASN A 125 -14.76 19.67 3.76
CA ASN A 125 -14.25 19.76 5.12
C ASN A 125 -12.87 20.44 5.18
N ALA A 126 -11.98 20.12 4.24
CA ALA A 126 -10.67 20.77 4.14
C ALA A 126 -10.79 22.28 3.85
N GLU A 127 -11.70 22.68 2.95
CA GLU A 127 -12.00 24.09 2.67
C GLU A 127 -12.54 24.83 3.90
N TYR A 128 -13.44 24.21 4.65
CA TYR A 128 -13.96 24.80 5.89
C TYR A 128 -12.89 24.95 6.98
N GLN A 129 -11.99 23.97 7.14
CA GLN A 129 -10.86 24.12 8.07
C GLN A 129 -9.92 25.25 7.66
N TRP A 130 -9.70 25.42 6.35
CA TRP A 130 -8.96 26.58 5.84
C TRP A 130 -9.67 27.90 6.19
N VAL A 131 -10.98 28.00 5.96
CA VAL A 131 -11.79 29.19 6.34
C VAL A 131 -11.66 29.50 7.83
N VAL A 132 -11.77 28.49 8.69
CA VAL A 132 -11.61 28.67 10.15
C VAL A 132 -10.23 29.27 10.47
N SER A 133 -9.16 28.76 9.84
CA SER A 133 -7.81 29.29 10.06
C SER A 133 -7.62 30.74 9.57
N GLU A 134 -8.29 31.12 8.48
CA GLU A 134 -8.26 32.50 8.00
C GLU A 134 -9.09 33.43 8.90
N LEU A 135 -10.23 32.97 9.43
CA LEU A 135 -11.00 33.74 10.40
C LEU A 135 -10.22 33.98 11.70
N ASP A 136 -9.48 32.98 12.18
CA ASP A 136 -8.55 33.14 13.33
C ASP A 136 -7.48 34.21 13.03
N TYR A 137 -6.97 34.24 11.80
CA TYR A 137 -6.04 35.28 11.37
C TYR A 137 -6.69 36.66 11.36
N VAL A 138 -7.91 36.79 10.82
CA VAL A 138 -8.67 38.04 10.81
C VAL A 138 -8.92 38.55 12.22
N ASP A 139 -9.28 37.67 13.16
CA ASP A 139 -9.51 38.04 14.55
C ASP A 139 -8.26 38.62 15.22
N VAL A 140 -7.07 38.10 14.89
CA VAL A 140 -5.79 38.69 15.34
C VAL A 140 -5.59 40.09 14.77
N GLN A 141 -5.90 40.29 13.49
CA GLN A 141 -5.76 41.61 12.85
C GLN A 141 -6.72 42.64 13.47
N LEU A 142 -7.98 42.28 13.67
CA LEU A 142 -8.99 43.13 14.31
C LEU A 142 -8.60 43.48 15.76
N LYS A 143 -7.95 42.56 16.50
CA LYS A 143 -7.41 42.86 17.83
C LYS A 143 -6.36 43.96 17.82
N TYR A 144 -5.47 44.02 16.83
CA TYR A 144 -4.50 45.13 16.73
C TYR A 144 -5.17 46.49 16.54
N HIS A 145 -6.31 46.54 15.84
CA HIS A 145 -7.12 47.75 15.76
C HIS A 145 -7.75 48.09 17.10
N ALA A 146 -8.37 47.12 17.77
CA ALA A 146 -9.01 47.32 19.06
C ALA A 146 -8.04 47.80 20.16
N THR A 147 -6.77 47.37 20.13
CA THR A 147 -5.73 47.80 21.09
C THR A 147 -4.93 49.01 20.63
N GLY A 148 -5.17 49.54 19.42
CA GLY A 148 -4.40 50.66 18.86
C GLY A 148 -2.93 50.33 18.51
N ASP A 149 -2.59 49.07 18.25
CA ASP A 149 -1.22 48.64 17.87
C ASP A 149 -0.92 48.97 16.40
N THR A 150 -0.72 50.27 16.10
CA THR A 150 -0.52 50.80 14.74
C THR A 150 0.72 50.26 14.03
N LYS A 151 1.66 49.64 14.75
CA LYS A 151 2.86 49.03 14.15
C LYS A 151 2.56 47.71 13.44
N ARG A 152 1.53 47.00 13.91
CA ARG A 152 1.16 45.67 13.39
C ARG A 152 -0.10 45.69 12.53
N GLN A 153 -0.89 46.76 12.60
CA GLN A 153 -2.01 46.98 11.69
C GLN A 153 -1.52 46.99 10.24
N GLN A 154 -2.06 46.09 9.41
CA GLN A 154 -1.68 45.96 8.01
C GLN A 154 -2.65 46.67 7.07
N LEU A 155 -3.95 46.65 7.37
CA LEU A 155 -5.05 47.15 6.55
C LEU A 155 -6.08 47.87 7.42
N THR A 156 -7.21 48.31 6.86
CA THR A 156 -8.29 48.92 7.64
C THR A 156 -9.17 47.87 8.31
N VAL A 157 -9.96 48.29 9.30
CA VAL A 157 -10.98 47.43 9.93
C VAL A 157 -12.03 46.98 8.91
N ASP A 158 -12.37 47.85 7.97
CA ASP A 158 -13.37 47.56 6.94
C ASP A 158 -12.87 46.48 5.97
N ASP A 159 -11.59 46.51 5.57
CA ASP A 159 -10.99 45.48 4.72
C ASP A 159 -11.05 44.10 5.39
N TRP A 160 -10.70 44.03 6.68
CA TRP A 160 -10.73 42.78 7.44
C TRP A 160 -12.15 42.26 7.66
N ASN A 161 -13.12 43.14 7.92
CA ASN A 161 -14.51 42.76 8.06
C ASN A 161 -15.10 42.25 6.74
N ALA A 162 -14.81 42.91 5.62
CA ALA A 162 -15.22 42.46 4.30
C ALA A 162 -14.67 41.06 3.99
N TYR A 163 -13.39 40.82 4.30
CA TYR A 163 -12.79 39.50 4.13
C TYR A 163 -13.43 38.43 5.02
N ALA A 164 -13.69 38.73 6.30
CA ALA A 164 -14.37 37.79 7.19
C ALA A 164 -15.79 37.44 6.75
N ILE A 165 -16.52 38.37 6.14
CA ILE A 165 -17.85 38.10 5.56
C ILE A 165 -17.69 37.16 4.36
N ALA A 166 -16.80 37.47 3.43
CA ALA A 166 -16.54 36.62 2.27
C ALA A 166 -16.13 35.19 2.66
N LEU A 167 -15.32 35.03 3.72
CA LEU A 167 -14.96 33.72 4.28
C LEU A 167 -16.16 32.95 4.83
N ARG A 168 -17.08 33.62 5.54
CA ARG A 168 -18.30 32.99 6.08
C ARG A 168 -19.32 32.66 5.01
N ASP A 169 -19.34 33.42 3.92
CA ASP A 169 -20.20 33.16 2.77
C ASP A 169 -19.62 32.04 1.87
N TYR A 170 -18.30 31.78 1.93
CA TYR A 170 -17.63 30.74 1.14
C TYR A 170 -17.99 29.31 1.57
N THR A 171 -18.08 29.06 2.88
CA THR A 171 -18.43 27.73 3.42
C THR A 171 -19.48 27.81 4.52
N THR A 172 -20.36 26.81 4.57
CA THR A 172 -21.39 26.69 5.61
C THR A 172 -21.52 25.23 6.06
N VAL A 173 -22.27 25.03 7.15
CA VAL A 173 -22.63 23.69 7.64
C VAL A 173 -24.14 23.54 7.55
N GLU A 174 -24.59 22.65 6.67
CA GLU A 174 -26.01 22.32 6.47
C GLU A 174 -26.27 20.88 6.89
N ASN A 175 -27.20 20.68 7.83
CA ASN A 175 -27.54 19.35 8.36
C ASN A 175 -26.33 18.54 8.86
N GLY A 176 -25.30 19.22 9.38
CA GLY A 176 -24.07 18.59 9.87
C GLY A 176 -23.04 18.26 8.78
N LEU A 177 -23.30 18.60 7.52
CA LEU A 177 -22.35 18.47 6.41
C LEU A 177 -21.81 19.84 6.01
N VAL A 178 -20.51 19.91 5.77
CA VAL A 178 -19.88 21.12 5.22
C VAL A 178 -20.23 21.25 3.74
N VAL A 179 -20.63 22.45 3.34
CA VAL A 179 -20.94 22.83 1.97
C VAL A 179 -20.05 24.01 1.57
N VAL A 180 -19.43 23.92 0.39
CA VAL A 180 -18.73 25.03 -0.26
C VAL A 180 -19.73 25.71 -1.19
N LEU A 181 -20.05 26.97 -0.94
CA LEU A 181 -21.11 27.71 -1.63
C LEU A 181 -20.61 28.40 -2.90
N GLU A 182 -19.33 28.80 -2.93
CA GLU A 182 -18.70 29.51 -4.04
C GLU A 182 -17.55 28.69 -4.63
N SER A 183 -17.27 28.82 -5.92
CA SER A 183 -16.24 28.02 -6.58
C SER A 183 -14.80 28.47 -6.29
N GLU A 184 -14.62 29.70 -5.83
CA GLU A 184 -13.31 30.32 -5.64
C GLU A 184 -13.12 30.77 -4.19
N ARG A 185 -11.92 30.52 -3.65
CA ARG A 185 -11.55 30.98 -2.31
C ARG A 185 -11.53 32.51 -2.26
N PRO A 186 -12.07 33.12 -1.20
CA PRO A 186 -11.88 34.55 -0.94
C PRO A 186 -10.39 34.89 -0.87
N THR A 187 -9.98 35.92 -1.62
CA THR A 187 -8.61 36.41 -1.62
C THR A 187 -8.38 37.28 -0.40
N ARG A 188 -7.32 36.99 0.35
CA ARG A 188 -6.91 37.82 1.48
C ARG A 188 -6.56 39.22 0.97
N PRO A 189 -7.09 40.29 1.58
CA PRO A 189 -6.81 41.65 1.14
C PRO A 189 -5.34 42.00 1.37
N ASN A 190 -4.80 42.90 0.55
CA ASN A 190 -3.43 43.38 0.66
C ASN A 190 -3.34 44.91 0.42
N LYS A 191 -2.19 45.51 0.75
CA LYS A 191 -2.00 46.97 0.67
C LYS A 191 -2.05 47.56 -0.74
N GLN A 192 -1.99 46.76 -1.80
CA GLN A 192 -2.16 47.24 -3.17
C GLN A 192 -3.64 47.39 -3.54
N ASP A 193 -4.55 46.81 -2.76
CA ASP A 193 -6.00 46.82 -3.00
C ASP A 193 -6.74 47.93 -2.22
N ALA A 194 -6.02 48.75 -1.43
CA ALA A 194 -6.55 49.76 -0.51
C ALA A 194 -6.26 51.22 -0.94
#